data_AF-A0A2J8VRI1-F1
#
_entry.id   AF-A0A2J8VRI1-F1
#
_cell.length_a   1.000
_cell.length_b   1.000
_cell.length_c   1.000
_cell.angle_alpha   90.00
_cell.angle_beta   90.00
_cell.angle_gamma   90.00
#
_symmetry.space_group_name_H-M   'P 1'
#
loop_
_entity.id
_entity.type
_entity.pdbx_description
1 polymer ?
#
loop_
_entity_poly.entity_id
_entity_poly.type
_entity_poly.pdbx_seq_one_letter_code
_entity_poly.pdbx_strand_id
1 'polypeptide(L)'
;RSVDLNFLPSVDPETVLQTGHELLSELQQRRFNGSDGGVSWSPMDDELLAQPQVMKLLDSLREQYTRYQEVCRQRSKRTQLEEIQQKVMQVVNWLEGPGSEQLRAQWGIGDSIRASQALQQKHEEIESQHSEWFAVYVELNQQIAALLNAGDEEDLVELKSLQQQLSDVCYRQASQLEFRQNLLQAALEFHGVAQDMWDCKVCVKKVKVSWIRSLIRHPGPMERM
;
A
#
# COMPACT_ATOMS: atom_id res chain seq x y z
N ARG A 1 -6.84 -32.29 30.21
CA ARG A 1 -6.73 -31.51 31.47
C ARG A 1 -6.33 -30.11 31.05
N SER A 2 -7.28 -29.18 31.09
CA SER A 2 -7.03 -27.76 30.84
C SER A 2 -6.11 -27.27 31.94
N VAL A 3 -4.96 -26.71 31.60
CA VAL A 3 -4.12 -26.01 32.57
C VAL A 3 -4.74 -24.64 32.72
N ASP A 4 -5.41 -24.41 33.85
CA ASP A 4 -5.89 -23.10 34.25
C ASP A 4 -4.67 -22.17 34.41
N LEU A 5 -4.40 -21.40 33.36
CA LEU A 5 -3.33 -20.39 33.27
C LEU A 5 -3.71 -19.05 33.94
N ASN A 6 -4.68 -19.08 34.85
CA ASN A 6 -5.12 -17.90 35.59
C ASN A 6 -4.57 -17.99 37.01
N PHE A 7 -3.96 -16.91 37.49
CA PHE A 7 -3.31 -16.72 38.80
C PHE A 7 -1.78 -16.95 38.89
N LEU A 8 -1.03 -16.52 37.87
CA LEU A 8 0.31 -15.98 38.15
C LEU A 8 0.17 -14.46 38.30
N PRO A 9 0.76 -13.82 39.34
CA PRO A 9 0.86 -12.37 39.35
C PRO A 9 1.56 -11.96 38.05
N SER A 10 0.95 -10.99 37.33
CA SER A 10 1.50 -10.36 36.13
C SER A 10 2.76 -9.57 36.51
N VAL A 11 3.83 -10.26 36.90
CA VAL A 11 5.11 -9.62 37.14
C VAL A 11 5.80 -9.53 35.80
N ASP A 12 6.05 -8.29 35.39
CA ASP A 12 6.82 -7.98 34.20
C ASP A 12 8.20 -8.67 34.28
N PRO A 13 8.60 -9.49 33.28
CA PRO A 13 9.86 -10.22 33.31
C PRO A 13 11.09 -9.32 33.45
N GLU A 14 11.04 -8.09 32.95
CA GLU A 14 12.11 -7.09 33.15
C GLU A 14 12.22 -6.68 34.62
N THR A 15 11.08 -6.48 35.28
CA THR A 15 11.01 -6.24 36.73
C THR A 15 11.59 -7.43 37.52
N VAL A 16 11.26 -8.67 37.17
CA VAL A 16 11.82 -9.87 37.84
C VAL A 16 13.33 -9.96 37.66
N LEU A 17 13.83 -9.71 36.44
CA LEU A 17 15.25 -9.67 36.15
C LEU A 17 15.92 -8.56 36.98
N GLN A 18 15.35 -7.36 37.01
CA GLN A 18 15.89 -6.22 37.76
C GLN A 18 16.00 -6.52 39.25
N THR A 19 14.92 -7.00 39.88
CA THR A 19 14.92 -7.38 41.30
C THR A 19 15.92 -8.50 41.61
N GLY A 20 16.08 -9.47 40.70
CA GLY A 20 17.08 -10.52 40.89
C GLY A 20 18.53 -10.00 40.78
N HIS A 21 18.81 -9.03 39.91
CA HIS A 21 20.13 -8.37 39.85
C HIS A 21 20.41 -7.53 41.11
N GLU A 22 19.40 -6.87 41.67
CA GLU A 22 19.49 -6.17 42.95
C GLU A 22 19.82 -7.12 44.09
N LEU A 23 19.11 -8.25 44.19
CA LEU A 23 19.39 -9.31 45.17
C LEU A 23 20.82 -9.86 45.02
N LEU A 24 21.25 -10.12 43.79
CA LEU A 24 22.61 -10.59 43.52
C LEU A 24 23.66 -9.56 43.97
N SER A 25 23.39 -8.26 43.77
CA SER A 25 24.25 -7.16 44.21
C SER A 25 24.34 -7.09 45.73
N GLU A 26 23.23 -7.27 46.45
CA GLU A 26 23.22 -7.34 47.92
C GLU A 26 24.04 -8.53 48.45
N LEU A 27 23.88 -9.72 47.86
CA LEU A 27 24.65 -10.91 48.23
C LEU A 27 26.16 -10.71 48.01
N GLN A 28 26.54 -10.05 46.91
CA GLN A 28 27.93 -9.70 46.64
C GLN A 28 28.51 -8.69 47.63
N GLN A 29 27.72 -7.68 48.04
CA GLN A 29 28.13 -6.68 49.02
C GLN A 29 28.31 -7.28 50.42
N ARG A 30 27.41 -8.15 50.87
CA ARG A 30 27.50 -8.84 52.18
C ARG A 30 28.77 -9.68 52.30
N ARG A 31 29.21 -10.31 51.20
CA ARG A 31 30.49 -11.03 51.13
C ARG A 31 31.71 -10.12 51.35
N PHE A 32 31.64 -8.86 50.92
CA PHE A 32 32.76 -7.90 50.98
C PHE A 32 32.78 -7.08 52.30
N ASN A 33 31.61 -6.81 52.89
CA ASN A 33 31.47 -5.99 54.11
C ASN A 33 31.69 -6.75 55.44
N GLY A 34 32.01 -8.04 55.42
CA GLY A 34 32.26 -8.85 56.63
C GLY A 34 33.57 -8.56 57.38
N SER A 35 34.22 -7.40 57.16
CA SER A 35 35.57 -7.12 57.68
C SER A 35 35.67 -5.96 58.67
N ASP A 36 34.57 -5.33 59.10
CA ASP A 36 34.63 -4.24 60.07
C ASP A 36 33.76 -4.54 61.30
N GLY A 37 34.39 -5.03 62.37
CA GLY A 37 33.76 -5.21 63.67
C GLY A 37 33.48 -6.66 64.11
N GLY A 38 34.53 -7.39 64.49
CA GLY A 38 34.51 -8.16 65.74
C GLY A 38 33.58 -9.35 65.91
N VAL A 39 33.15 -10.07 64.87
CA VAL A 39 32.83 -11.53 64.93
C VAL A 39 33.11 -12.10 63.54
N SER A 40 34.02 -13.07 63.42
CA SER A 40 34.25 -13.78 62.15
C SER A 40 33.05 -14.71 61.88
N TRP A 41 31.96 -14.14 61.35
CA TRP A 41 30.93 -14.91 60.69
C TRP A 41 31.52 -15.38 59.36
N SER A 42 32.05 -16.61 59.32
CA SER A 42 32.27 -17.27 58.04
C SER A 42 30.91 -17.42 57.37
N PRO A 43 30.70 -16.94 56.12
CA PRO A 43 29.46 -17.20 55.40
C PRO A 43 29.19 -18.70 55.46
N MET A 44 28.01 -19.12 55.94
CA MET A 44 27.67 -20.53 55.89
C MET A 44 27.74 -21.03 54.44
N ASP A 45 28.12 -22.29 54.23
CA ASP A 45 28.29 -22.87 52.88
C ASP A 45 27.07 -22.63 51.97
N ASP A 46 25.86 -22.57 52.54
CA ASP A 46 24.61 -22.26 51.85
C ASP A 46 24.58 -20.86 51.21
N GLU A 47 25.13 -19.83 51.86
CA GLU A 47 25.16 -18.45 51.32
C GLU A 47 26.23 -18.32 50.22
N LEU A 48 27.32 -19.09 50.35
CA LEU A 48 28.36 -19.19 49.32
C LEU A 48 27.84 -19.87 48.04
N LEU A 49 26.92 -20.82 48.19
CA LEU A 49 26.25 -21.52 47.08
C LEU A 49 25.04 -20.74 46.52
N ALA A 50 24.44 -19.83 47.29
CA ALA A 50 23.29 -19.04 46.86
C ALA A 50 23.64 -18.10 45.69
N GLN A 51 24.80 -17.44 45.72
CA GLN A 51 25.22 -16.51 44.68
C GLN A 51 25.30 -17.16 43.27
N PRO A 52 26.05 -18.26 43.06
CA PRO A 52 26.10 -18.92 41.74
C PRO A 52 24.74 -19.51 41.31
N GLN A 53 23.88 -19.90 42.27
CA GLN A 53 22.53 -20.36 41.96
C GLN A 53 21.64 -19.22 41.45
N VAL A 54 21.65 -18.05 42.11
CA VAL A 54 20.90 -16.86 41.68
C VAL A 54 21.38 -16.38 40.31
N MET A 55 22.69 -16.33 40.08
CA MET A 55 23.27 -15.99 38.77
C MET A 55 22.75 -16.94 37.67
N LYS A 56 22.81 -18.26 37.91
CA LYS A 56 22.33 -19.26 36.95
C LYS A 56 20.84 -19.12 36.65
N LEU A 57 20.02 -18.81 37.66
CA LEU A 57 18.59 -18.57 37.47
C LEU A 57 18.33 -17.29 36.66
N LEU A 58 19.08 -16.21 36.91
CA LEU A 58 19.00 -14.97 36.14
C LEU A 58 19.40 -15.17 34.68
N ASP A 59 20.50 -15.85 34.42
CA ASP A 59 20.95 -16.17 33.06
C ASP A 59 19.92 -17.01 32.32
N SER A 60 19.39 -18.05 32.98
CA SER A 60 18.33 -18.88 32.41
C SER A 60 17.06 -18.07 32.14
N LEU A 61 16.65 -17.19 33.07
CA LEU A 61 15.46 -16.36 32.91
C LEU A 61 15.63 -15.38 31.74
N ARG A 62 16.80 -14.75 31.63
CA ARG A 62 17.14 -13.84 30.53
C ARG A 62 17.08 -14.56 29.19
N GLU A 63 17.65 -15.76 29.10
CA GLU A 63 17.59 -16.56 27.87
C GLU A 63 16.15 -16.94 27.50
N GLN A 64 15.33 -17.39 28.46
CA GLN A 64 13.92 -17.70 28.20
C GLN A 64 13.14 -16.45 27.76
N TYR A 65 13.40 -15.29 28.37
CA TYR A 65 12.75 -14.04 27.99
C TYR A 65 13.14 -13.58 26.58
N THR A 66 14.42 -13.63 26.21
CA THR A 66 14.86 -13.33 24.84
C THR A 66 14.19 -14.25 23.82
N ARG A 67 14.10 -15.55 24.10
CA ARG A 67 13.40 -16.50 23.22
C ARG A 67 11.92 -16.17 23.10
N TYR A 68 11.26 -15.84 24.21
CA TYR A 68 9.86 -15.44 24.21
C TYR A 68 9.62 -14.17 23.38
N GLN A 69 10.47 -13.14 23.54
CA GLN A 69 10.39 -11.91 22.75
C GLN A 69 10.55 -12.19 21.26
N GLU A 70 11.48 -13.07 20.87
CA GLU A 70 11.66 -13.44 19.46
C GLU A 70 10.43 -14.18 18.91
N VAL A 71 9.85 -15.13 19.66
CA VAL A 71 8.60 -15.80 19.24
C VAL A 71 7.46 -14.79 19.07
N CYS A 72 7.34 -13.81 19.96
CA CYS A 72 6.32 -12.76 19.84
C CYS A 72 6.55 -11.89 18.61
N ARG A 73 7.81 -11.49 18.35
CA ARG A 73 8.19 -10.72 17.18
C ARG A 73 7.83 -11.46 15.89
N GLN A 74 8.20 -12.73 15.80
CA GLN A 74 7.92 -13.58 14.65
C GLN A 74 6.43 -13.78 14.42
N ARG A 75 5.65 -13.98 15.49
CA ARG A 75 4.19 -14.09 15.40
C ARG A 75 3.54 -12.79 14.89
N SER A 76 3.99 -11.65 15.40
CA SER A 76 3.51 -10.33 14.95
C SER A 76 3.80 -10.13 13.46
N LYS A 77 5.03 -10.42 13.05
CA LYS A 77 5.45 -10.34 11.66
C LYS A 77 4.63 -11.26 10.74
N ARG A 78 4.42 -12.51 11.16
CA ARG A 78 3.61 -13.46 10.39
C ARG A 78 2.17 -12.97 10.20
N THR A 79 1.59 -12.41 11.26
CA THR A 79 0.24 -11.81 11.20
C THR A 79 0.21 -10.65 10.20
N GLN A 80 1.21 -9.77 10.23
CA GLN A 80 1.33 -8.66 9.28
C GLN A 80 1.46 -9.14 7.83
N LEU A 81 2.25 -10.19 7.58
CA LEU A 81 2.41 -10.77 6.24
C LEU A 81 1.09 -11.36 5.71
N GLU A 82 0.34 -12.06 6.56
CA GLU A 82 -0.97 -12.61 6.22
C GLU A 82 -1.99 -11.51 5.88
N GLU A 83 -1.99 -10.40 6.63
CA GLU A 83 -2.83 -9.25 6.33
C GLU A 83 -2.47 -8.59 4.99
N ILE A 84 -1.17 -8.44 4.71
CA ILE A 84 -0.68 -7.92 3.42
C ILE A 84 -1.12 -8.84 2.29
N GLN A 85 -0.91 -10.15 2.43
CA GLN A 85 -1.30 -11.13 1.42
C GLN A 85 -2.80 -11.08 1.13
N GLN A 86 -3.64 -10.99 2.16
CA GLN A 86 -5.09 -10.86 2.00
C GLN A 86 -5.48 -9.57 1.27
N LYS A 87 -4.85 -8.43 1.58
CA LYS A 87 -5.11 -7.16 0.90
C LYS A 87 -4.61 -7.17 -0.55
N VAL A 88 -3.45 -7.77 -0.82
CA VAL A 88 -2.95 -7.97 -2.19
C VAL A 88 -3.96 -8.75 -3.01
N MET A 89 -4.49 -9.85 -2.45
CA MET A 89 -5.52 -10.67 -3.11
C MET A 89 -6.79 -9.86 -3.41
N GLN A 90 -7.21 -8.97 -2.51
CA GLN A 90 -8.37 -8.08 -2.76
C GLN A 90 -8.12 -7.15 -3.94
N VAL A 91 -6.95 -6.49 -3.99
CA VAL A 91 -6.55 -5.59 -5.09
C VAL A 91 -6.52 -6.35 -6.42
N VAL A 92 -5.86 -7.52 -6.45
CA VAL A 92 -5.76 -8.35 -7.66
C VAL A 92 -7.13 -8.80 -8.14
N ASN A 93 -7.96 -9.36 -7.25
CA ASN A 93 -9.29 -9.85 -7.60
C ASN A 93 -10.21 -8.74 -8.11
N TRP A 94 -10.13 -7.53 -7.53
CA TRP A 94 -10.93 -6.42 -8.00
C TRP A 94 -10.47 -5.92 -9.38
N LEU A 95 -9.16 -5.74 -9.56
CA LEU A 95 -8.59 -5.21 -10.81
C LEU A 95 -8.74 -6.20 -11.98
N GLU A 96 -8.50 -7.50 -11.77
CA GLU A 96 -8.63 -8.52 -12.82
C GLU A 96 -10.08 -8.98 -13.05
N GLY A 97 -10.96 -8.76 -12.07
CA GLY A 97 -12.39 -9.04 -12.18
C GLY A 97 -13.18 -7.77 -12.52
N PRO A 98 -13.90 -7.16 -11.55
CA PRO A 98 -14.74 -5.99 -11.75
C PRO A 98 -14.12 -4.86 -12.60
N GLY A 99 -12.89 -4.43 -12.31
CA GLY A 99 -12.25 -3.34 -13.05
C GLY A 99 -12.01 -3.68 -14.53
N SER A 100 -11.51 -4.89 -14.78
CA SER A 100 -11.33 -5.40 -16.14
C SER A 100 -12.66 -5.58 -16.89
N GLU A 101 -13.71 -6.01 -16.21
CA GLU A 101 -15.05 -6.14 -16.79
C GLU A 101 -15.66 -4.79 -17.16
N GLN A 102 -15.48 -3.77 -16.31
CA GLN A 102 -15.91 -2.40 -16.59
C GLN A 102 -15.29 -1.90 -17.89
N LEU A 103 -13.97 -2.05 -18.03
CA LEU A 103 -13.26 -1.65 -19.25
C LEU A 103 -13.69 -2.45 -20.47
N ARG A 104 -13.83 -3.77 -20.34
CA ARG A 104 -14.28 -4.65 -21.44
C ARG A 104 -15.70 -4.32 -21.91
N ALA A 105 -16.58 -3.92 -21.01
CA ALA A 105 -17.95 -3.52 -21.35
C ALA A 105 -18.02 -2.17 -22.08
N GLN A 106 -16.97 -1.33 -21.99
CA GLN A 106 -16.92 -0.03 -22.65
C GLN A 106 -16.08 -0.10 -23.95
N TRP A 107 -16.72 -0.33 -25.10
CA TRP A 107 -16.06 -0.36 -26.41
C TRP A 107 -16.42 0.83 -27.32
N GLY A 108 -17.52 1.54 -27.03
CA GLY A 108 -17.96 2.68 -27.84
C GLY A 108 -17.04 3.90 -27.73
N ILE A 109 -16.95 4.65 -28.84
CA ILE A 109 -16.23 5.93 -28.95
C ILE A 109 -17.13 7.14 -29.23
N GLY A 110 -18.42 6.91 -29.50
CA GLY A 110 -19.40 7.96 -29.79
C GLY A 110 -19.48 8.32 -31.29
N ASP A 111 -20.69 8.65 -31.75
CA ASP A 111 -21.00 9.02 -33.14
C ASP A 111 -21.15 10.54 -33.35
N SER A 112 -20.94 11.32 -32.30
CA SER A 112 -21.06 12.77 -32.28
C SER A 112 -20.18 13.36 -31.18
N ILE A 113 -19.95 14.68 -31.21
CA ILE A 113 -19.27 15.43 -30.14
C ILE A 113 -19.94 15.12 -28.79
N ARG A 114 -21.27 15.26 -28.72
CA ARG A 114 -22.04 15.05 -27.48
C ARG A 114 -21.93 13.61 -26.96
N ALA A 115 -22.03 12.61 -27.85
CA ALA A 115 -21.91 11.21 -27.44
C ALA A 115 -20.49 10.88 -26.94
N SER A 116 -19.46 11.42 -27.59
CA SER A 116 -18.06 11.22 -27.20
C SER A 116 -17.76 11.85 -25.85
N GLN A 117 -18.26 13.07 -25.60
CA GLN A 117 -18.16 13.72 -24.28
C GLN A 117 -18.86 12.94 -23.17
N ALA A 118 -20.05 12.39 -23.43
CA ALA A 118 -20.75 11.56 -22.44
C ALA A 118 -19.94 10.28 -22.11
N LEU A 119 -19.24 9.71 -23.09
CA LEU A 119 -18.37 8.55 -22.88
C LEU A 119 -17.08 8.92 -22.13
N GLN A 120 -16.55 10.13 -22.31
CA GLN A 120 -15.43 10.64 -21.50
C GLN A 120 -15.81 10.79 -20.02
N GLN A 121 -16.96 11.41 -19.73
CA GLN A 121 -17.45 11.53 -18.35
C GLN A 121 -17.63 10.15 -17.69
N LYS A 122 -18.21 9.18 -18.41
CA LYS A 122 -18.30 7.80 -17.93
C LYS A 122 -16.92 7.16 -17.71
N HIS A 123 -15.93 7.50 -18.52
CA HIS A 123 -14.58 6.99 -18.35
C HIS A 123 -13.91 7.59 -17.11
N GLU A 124 -14.11 8.87 -16.82
CA GLU A 124 -13.65 9.53 -15.59
C GLU A 124 -14.24 8.85 -14.34
N GLU A 125 -15.51 8.45 -14.38
CA GLU A 125 -16.14 7.67 -13.28
C GLU A 125 -15.47 6.30 -13.06
N ILE A 126 -15.02 5.64 -14.13
CA ILE A 126 -14.27 4.38 -14.05
C ILE A 126 -12.86 4.66 -13.49
N GLU A 127 -12.16 5.68 -13.99
CA GLU A 127 -10.83 6.07 -13.49
C GLU A 127 -10.85 6.42 -12.00
N SER A 128 -11.92 7.07 -11.52
CA SER A 128 -12.11 7.37 -10.10
C SER A 128 -12.18 6.09 -9.26
N GLN A 129 -12.91 5.07 -9.71
CA GLN A 129 -12.99 3.79 -8.99
C GLN A 129 -11.64 3.07 -8.97
N HIS A 130 -10.91 3.07 -10.09
CA HIS A 130 -9.58 2.48 -10.15
C HIS A 130 -8.55 3.21 -9.27
N SER A 131 -8.69 4.53 -9.12
CA SER A 131 -7.80 5.36 -8.32
C SER A 131 -7.83 5.00 -6.82
N GLU A 132 -9.00 4.60 -6.29
CA GLU A 132 -9.12 4.09 -4.93
C GLU A 132 -8.26 2.84 -4.71
N TRP A 133 -8.26 1.91 -5.68
CA TRP A 133 -7.44 0.70 -5.62
C TRP A 133 -5.96 0.96 -5.87
N PHE A 134 -5.62 1.95 -6.70
CA PHE A 134 -4.24 2.38 -6.88
C PHE A 134 -3.66 3.03 -5.60
N ALA A 135 -4.48 3.72 -4.80
CA ALA A 135 -4.04 4.20 -3.49
C ALA A 135 -3.70 3.03 -2.54
N VAL A 136 -4.57 2.01 -2.47
CA VAL A 136 -4.30 0.79 -1.67
C VAL A 136 -3.02 0.08 -2.15
N TYR A 137 -2.80 0.01 -3.46
CA TYR A 137 -1.56 -0.51 -4.04
C TYR A 137 -0.32 0.22 -3.52
N VAL A 138 -0.33 1.56 -3.50
CA VAL A 138 0.80 2.36 -3.00
C VAL A 138 1.07 2.07 -1.52
N GLU A 139 0.03 2.02 -0.70
CA GLU A 139 0.15 1.70 0.73
C GLU A 139 0.73 0.29 0.96
N LEU A 140 0.25 -0.71 0.21
CA LEU A 140 0.77 -2.08 0.29
C LEU A 140 2.23 -2.15 -0.14
N ASN A 141 2.61 -1.45 -1.21
CA ASN A 141 4.00 -1.42 -1.66
C ASN A 141 4.94 -0.79 -0.62
N GLN A 142 4.48 0.23 0.12
CA GLN A 142 5.24 0.80 1.22
C GLN A 142 5.40 -0.19 2.39
N GLN A 143 4.33 -0.92 2.73
CA GLN A 143 4.38 -1.95 3.78
C GLN A 143 5.33 -3.11 3.41
N ILE A 144 5.26 -3.58 2.16
CA ILE A 144 6.16 -4.61 1.64
C ILE A 144 7.62 -4.11 1.64
N ALA A 145 7.86 -2.87 1.21
CA ALA A 145 9.20 -2.29 1.23
C ALA A 145 9.77 -2.19 2.65
N ALA A 146 8.94 -1.83 3.65
CA ALA A 146 9.35 -1.79 5.05
C ALA A 146 9.77 -3.19 5.56
N LEU A 147 9.02 -4.23 5.21
CA LEU A 147 9.37 -5.62 5.57
C LEU A 147 10.63 -6.11 4.87
N LEU A 148 10.83 -5.77 3.59
CA LEU A 148 12.05 -6.10 2.85
C LEU A 148 13.29 -5.41 3.45
N ASN A 149 13.15 -4.16 3.88
CA ASN A 149 14.23 -3.41 4.53
C ASN A 149 14.60 -3.94 5.92
N ALA A 150 13.69 -4.69 6.57
CA ALA A 150 13.98 -5.33 7.86
C ALA A 150 14.99 -6.50 7.74
N GLY A 151 15.24 -7.01 6.52
CA GLY A 151 16.39 -7.88 6.23
C GLY A 151 16.23 -9.37 6.54
N ASP A 152 15.00 -9.86 6.78
CA ASP A 152 14.74 -11.28 7.03
C ASP A 152 14.65 -12.07 5.70
N GLU A 153 15.58 -12.99 5.45
CA GLU A 153 15.67 -13.74 4.17
C GLU A 153 14.50 -14.72 3.94
N GLU A 154 13.91 -15.27 5.00
CA GLU A 154 12.85 -16.30 4.92
C GLU A 154 11.62 -15.81 4.13
N ASP A 155 11.24 -14.53 4.29
CA ASP A 155 10.06 -13.95 3.65
C ASP A 155 10.40 -13.21 2.34
N LEU A 156 11.67 -13.11 1.97
CA LEU A 156 12.13 -12.26 0.86
C LEU A 156 11.51 -12.69 -0.48
N VAL A 157 11.39 -14.00 -0.71
CA VAL A 157 10.81 -14.54 -1.95
C VAL A 157 9.30 -14.26 -2.00
N GLU A 158 8.59 -14.47 -0.89
CA GLU A 158 7.15 -14.24 -0.79
C GLU A 158 6.82 -12.75 -0.97
N LEU A 159 7.51 -11.86 -0.25
CA LEU A 159 7.35 -10.41 -0.33
C LEU A 159 7.60 -9.87 -1.74
N LYS A 160 8.67 -10.34 -2.41
CA LYS A 160 8.94 -9.96 -3.80
C LYS A 160 7.87 -10.47 -4.76
N SER A 161 7.34 -11.67 -4.54
CA SER A 161 6.24 -12.20 -5.34
C SER A 161 4.99 -11.34 -5.21
N LEU A 162 4.61 -10.95 -3.98
CA LEU A 162 3.46 -10.09 -3.73
C LEU A 162 3.62 -8.71 -4.38
N GLN A 163 4.81 -8.11 -4.27
CA GLN A 163 5.13 -6.83 -4.91
C GLN A 163 5.03 -6.91 -6.44
N GLN A 164 5.55 -7.99 -7.04
CA GLN A 164 5.49 -8.18 -8.48
C GLN A 164 4.04 -8.36 -8.96
N GLN A 165 3.26 -9.20 -8.29
CA GLN A 165 1.84 -9.42 -8.62
C GLN A 165 1.04 -8.10 -8.59
N LEU A 166 1.22 -7.29 -7.54
CA LEU A 166 0.62 -5.97 -7.43
C LEU A 166 1.04 -5.04 -8.58
N SER A 167 2.34 -4.97 -8.87
CA SER A 167 2.87 -4.09 -9.90
C SER A 167 2.35 -4.48 -11.29
N ASP A 168 2.31 -5.77 -11.61
CA ASP A 168 1.86 -6.29 -12.90
C ASP A 168 0.38 -5.97 -13.14
N VAL A 169 -0.49 -6.24 -12.17
CA VAL A 169 -1.92 -5.98 -12.31
C VAL A 169 -2.21 -4.49 -12.40
N CYS A 170 -1.59 -3.67 -11.56
CA CYS A 170 -1.81 -2.22 -11.56
C CYS A 170 -1.32 -1.58 -12.87
N TYR A 171 -0.15 -1.96 -13.37
CA TYR A 171 0.38 -1.45 -14.63
C TYR A 171 -0.51 -1.85 -15.82
N ARG A 172 -0.99 -3.09 -15.85
CA ARG A 172 -1.91 -3.55 -16.90
C ARG A 172 -3.22 -2.76 -16.89
N GLN A 173 -3.78 -2.47 -15.71
CA GLN A 173 -5.01 -1.67 -15.64
C GLN A 173 -4.77 -0.21 -16.02
N ALA A 174 -3.69 0.40 -15.54
CA ALA A 174 -3.34 1.78 -15.87
C ALA A 174 -3.16 1.98 -17.39
N SER A 175 -2.45 1.06 -18.05
CA SER A 175 -2.27 1.13 -19.51
C SER A 175 -3.58 0.98 -20.30
N GLN A 176 -4.54 0.18 -19.82
CA GLN A 176 -5.86 0.06 -20.45
C GLN A 176 -6.72 1.32 -20.26
N LEU A 177 -6.68 1.93 -19.07
CA LEU A 177 -7.35 3.20 -18.80
C LEU A 177 -6.79 4.29 -19.71
N GLU A 178 -5.47 4.48 -19.71
CA GLU A 178 -4.78 5.46 -20.54
C GLU A 178 -5.08 5.26 -22.03
N PHE A 179 -5.01 4.02 -22.53
CA PHE A 179 -5.35 3.72 -23.92
C PHE A 179 -6.78 4.17 -24.26
N ARG A 180 -7.75 3.86 -23.41
CA ARG A 180 -9.15 4.24 -23.63
C ARG A 180 -9.34 5.75 -23.55
N GLN A 181 -8.71 6.44 -22.60
CA GLN A 181 -8.76 7.89 -22.49
C GLN A 181 -8.27 8.56 -23.78
N ASN A 182 -7.11 8.12 -24.27
CA ASN A 182 -6.53 8.60 -25.53
C ASN A 182 -7.46 8.35 -26.73
N LEU A 183 -8.09 7.17 -26.80
CA LEU A 183 -9.03 6.85 -27.87
C LEU A 183 -10.28 7.75 -27.85
N LEU A 184 -10.85 8.00 -26.67
CA LEU A 184 -12.02 8.88 -26.53
C LEU A 184 -11.67 10.34 -26.83
N GLN A 185 -10.49 10.79 -26.42
CA GLN A 185 -9.98 12.11 -26.76
C GLN A 185 -9.83 12.29 -28.27
N ALA A 186 -9.21 11.33 -28.95
CA ALA A 186 -9.08 11.35 -30.41
C ALA A 186 -10.44 11.35 -31.13
N ALA A 187 -11.42 10.60 -30.62
CA ALA A 187 -12.78 10.59 -31.18
C ALA A 187 -13.47 11.95 -31.04
N LEU A 188 -13.35 12.60 -29.87
CA LEU A 188 -13.90 13.92 -29.63
C LEU A 188 -13.28 14.98 -30.56
N GLU A 189 -11.95 14.97 -30.69
CA GLU A 189 -11.22 15.86 -31.59
C GLU A 189 -11.63 15.65 -33.05
N PHE A 190 -11.75 14.39 -33.49
CA PHE A 190 -12.23 14.06 -34.83
C PHE A 190 -13.60 14.68 -35.12
N HIS A 191 -14.57 14.50 -34.21
CA HIS A 191 -15.91 15.04 -34.37
C HIS A 191 -15.91 16.58 -34.37
N GLY A 192 -15.07 17.21 -33.55
CA GLY A 192 -14.86 18.66 -33.54
C GLY A 192 -14.37 19.18 -34.90
N VAL A 193 -13.29 18.59 -35.41
CA VAL A 193 -12.72 18.96 -36.73
C VAL A 193 -13.73 18.73 -37.86
N ALA A 194 -14.47 17.62 -37.82
CA ALA A 194 -15.49 17.32 -38.83
C ALA A 194 -16.61 18.37 -38.84
N GLN A 195 -17.06 18.81 -37.65
CA GLN A 195 -18.06 19.87 -37.50
C GLN A 195 -17.56 21.20 -38.05
N ASP A 196 -16.34 21.63 -37.69
CA ASP A 196 -15.75 22.89 -38.16
C ASP A 196 -15.60 22.92 -39.69
N MET A 197 -15.18 21.78 -40.28
CA MET A 197 -15.08 21.61 -41.73
C MET A 197 -16.44 21.69 -42.42
N TRP A 198 -17.49 21.13 -41.81
CA TRP A 198 -18.84 21.20 -42.33
C TRP A 198 -19.36 22.64 -42.31
N ASP A 199 -19.19 23.33 -41.18
CA ASP A 199 -19.61 24.71 -41.00
C ASP A 199 -18.89 25.65 -41.96
N CYS A 200 -17.58 25.46 -42.17
CA CYS A 200 -16.81 26.20 -43.18
C CYS A 200 -17.36 25.99 -44.61
N LYS A 201 -17.64 24.74 -45.01
CA LYS A 201 -18.23 24.44 -46.32
C LYS A 201 -19.61 25.08 -46.50
N VAL A 202 -20.44 25.06 -45.45
CA VAL A 202 -21.77 25.69 -45.47
C VAL A 202 -21.65 27.21 -45.57
N CYS A 203 -20.74 27.83 -44.81
CA CYS A 203 -20.48 29.26 -44.86
C CYS A 203 -20.00 29.72 -46.25
N VAL A 204 -19.03 29.03 -46.85
CA VAL A 204 -18.55 29.34 -48.20
C VAL A 204 -19.67 29.21 -49.24
N LYS A 205 -20.48 28.16 -49.17
CA LYS A 205 -21.65 28.01 -50.05
C LYS A 205 -22.65 29.15 -49.87
N LYS A 206 -22.99 29.51 -48.63
CA LYS A 206 -23.91 30.63 -48.33
C LYS A 206 -23.37 31.96 -48.85
N VAL A 207 -22.09 32.26 -48.64
CA VAL A 207 -21.45 33.48 -49.16
C VAL A 207 -21.49 33.49 -50.69
N LYS A 208 -21.13 32.38 -51.34
CA LYS A 208 -21.17 32.27 -52.81
C LYS A 208 -22.59 32.48 -53.37
N VAL A 209 -23.60 31.86 -52.76
CA VAL A 209 -25.00 32.04 -53.17
C VAL A 209 -25.47 33.48 -52.92
N SER A 210 -25.08 34.09 -51.80
CA SER A 210 -25.40 35.49 -51.50
C SER A 210 -24.77 36.46 -52.50
N TRP A 211 -23.51 36.22 -52.86
CA TRP A 211 -22.78 37.02 -53.86
C TRP A 211 -23.43 36.93 -55.25
N ILE A 212 -23.75 35.71 -55.71
CA ILE A 212 -24.47 35.48 -56.98
C ILE A 212 -25.85 36.17 -56.97
N ARG A 213 -26.61 36.07 -55.87
CA ARG A 213 -27.91 36.77 -55.74
C ARG A 213 -27.77 38.29 -55.78
N SER A 214 -26.71 38.85 -55.20
CA SER A 214 -26.43 40.29 -55.25
C SER A 214 -26.13 40.77 -56.68
N LEU A 215 -25.30 40.01 -57.40
CA LEU A 215 -24.97 40.26 -58.81
C LEU A 215 -26.21 40.23 -59.73
N ILE A 216 -27.13 39.29 -59.49
CA ILE A 216 -28.39 39.21 -60.26
C ILE A 216 -29.33 40.37 -59.94
N ARG A 217 -29.36 40.84 -58.68
CA ARG A 217 -30.31 41.87 -58.21
C ARG A 217 -29.83 43.29 -58.54
N HIS A 218 -28.53 43.49 -58.62
CA HIS A 218 -27.90 44.75 -59.02
C HIS A 218 -26.87 44.46 -60.12
N PRO A 219 -27.33 44.21 -61.37
CA PRO A 219 -26.41 44.17 -62.50
C PRO A 219 -25.77 45.56 -62.60
N GLY A 220 -24.46 45.64 -62.36
CA GLY A 220 -23.72 46.90 -62.47
C GLY A 220 -23.89 47.50 -63.87
N PRO A 221 -23.74 48.83 -64.03
CA PRO A 221 -23.87 49.46 -65.33
C PRO A 221 -22.85 48.83 -66.29
N MET A 222 -23.37 48.21 -67.35
CA MET A 222 -22.57 47.63 -68.42
C MET A 222 -21.83 48.80 -69.09
N GLU A 223 -20.54 48.97 -68.79
CA GLU A 223 -19.66 49.86 -69.54
C GLU A 223 -19.65 49.38 -71.00
N ARG A 224 -20.47 50.04 -71.81
CA ARG A 224 -20.42 49.95 -73.26
C ARG A 224 -19.19 50.71 -73.71
N MET A 225 -18.23 49.96 -74.28
CA MET A 225 -17.21 50.49 -75.20
C MET A 225 -17.87 51.20 -76.39
#